data_AF-A0AAU7JQG5-F1
#
_entry.id   AF-A0AAU7JQG5-F1
#
_cell.length_a   1.000
_cell.length_b   1.000
_cell.length_c   1.000
_cell.angle_alpha   90.00
_cell.angle_beta   90.00
_cell.angle_gamma   90.00
#
_symmetry.space_group_name_H-M   'P 1'
#
loop_
_entity.id
_entity.type
_entity.pdbx_description
1 polymer ?
#
loop_
_entity_poly.entity_id
_entity_poly.type
_entity_poly.pdbx_seq_one_letter_code
_entity_poly.pdbx_strand_id
1 'polypeptide(L)'
;MSTSTADTTEITTSTLPAPTGPFGRITLAAMGMGAVAAAVTTFVLLPSASEARVVGAALIAFSAGWALLAWLTSRYTNRPQTWAYLPAAGMALGGALMTIANPGEPAMSRLPWAWAPALVAVGLWTGWRTRRDLPRRRARLLVHTVAALMVVAGVGGLAQVAGGDVRTAAGPMPGRLIDVGGYRLHLHCAGTGTPTVVLLNGLGETSPQWARVLPAASASTRVCAYDRVGQGWSDDSPNPADATTAATDLHKLLAAAGEPGPFVLAGHSSGGVHALTYTHLYPAQVAGVVLLDSASPHQVQAVSTFDGEYQVMRRVLAAAPTLFRFGIGHVLATLGTPDLPGNAGQQAATFADSPRGWTAERAEQRSLPTTFVQAQALTSLGHRPLVVLTAKANVDAKPGWGTAQNQLAALSTNSRHTVADMDHVGFLHDPAGAALSVTAIHDVVTAARTNQAVPTR
;
A
#
# COMPACT_ATOMS: atom_id res chain seq x y z
N MET A 1 51.55 19.72 -71.44
CA MET A 1 51.70 20.57 -70.23
C MET A 1 50.41 21.37 -70.13
N SER A 2 49.31 20.91 -69.50
CA SER A 2 49.09 20.65 -68.07
C SER A 2 49.73 21.75 -67.21
N THR A 3 49.01 22.56 -66.44
CA THR A 3 47.86 22.25 -65.57
C THR A 3 46.98 23.47 -65.29
N SER A 4 45.66 23.27 -65.39
CA SER A 4 44.61 24.10 -64.80
C SER A 4 44.62 23.93 -63.28
N THR A 5 44.89 25.00 -62.53
CA THR A 5 44.77 25.02 -61.07
C THR A 5 43.29 25.15 -60.69
N ALA A 6 42.73 24.05 -60.20
CA ALA A 6 41.38 23.97 -59.67
C ALA A 6 41.27 24.75 -58.35
N ASP A 7 40.20 25.53 -58.29
CA ASP A 7 39.69 26.27 -57.15
C ASP A 7 39.42 25.28 -56.00
N THR A 8 40.16 25.39 -54.90
CA THR A 8 39.92 24.59 -53.70
C THR A 8 39.01 25.40 -52.78
N THR A 9 37.70 25.31 -52.99
CA THR A 9 36.73 25.78 -52.01
C THR A 9 36.93 25.00 -50.72
N GLU A 10 37.60 25.62 -49.76
CA GLU A 10 37.66 25.21 -48.37
C GLU A 10 36.22 25.05 -47.86
N ILE A 11 35.79 23.81 -47.67
CA ILE A 11 34.57 23.51 -46.94
C ILE A 11 34.85 23.91 -45.49
N THR A 12 34.55 25.16 -45.17
CA THR A 12 34.50 25.66 -43.80
C THR A 12 33.48 24.78 -43.07
N THR A 13 34.00 23.90 -42.23
CA THR A 13 33.19 23.18 -41.26
C THR A 13 32.52 24.24 -40.41
N SER A 14 31.23 24.48 -40.66
CA SER A 14 30.37 25.39 -39.90
C SER A 14 30.34 24.91 -38.44
N THR A 15 31.34 25.34 -37.67
CA THR A 15 31.39 25.14 -36.24
C THR A 15 30.32 26.04 -35.65
N LEU A 16 29.23 25.43 -35.17
CA LEU A 16 28.14 26.15 -34.53
C LEU A 16 28.71 27.13 -33.49
N PRO A 17 28.23 28.39 -33.45
CA PRO A 17 28.75 29.41 -32.55
C PRO A 17 28.79 28.91 -31.11
N ALA A 18 29.82 29.31 -30.37
CA ALA A 18 30.03 28.88 -29.01
C ALA A 18 28.77 29.16 -28.16
N PRO A 19 28.35 28.22 -27.29
CA PRO A 19 27.14 28.37 -26.50
C PRO A 19 27.27 29.52 -25.49
N THR A 20 26.40 30.54 -25.60
CA THR A 20 26.34 31.71 -24.71
C THR A 20 25.04 31.74 -23.90
N GLY A 21 25.13 32.28 -22.68
CA GLY A 21 23.98 32.39 -21.76
C GLY A 21 23.98 31.37 -20.60
N PRO A 22 23.03 31.51 -19.65
CA PRO A 22 23.07 30.83 -18.36
C PRO A 22 22.45 29.42 -18.37
N PHE A 23 22.80 28.58 -19.35
CA PHE A 23 22.24 27.21 -19.54
C PHE A 23 22.13 26.39 -18.25
N GLY A 24 23.20 26.36 -17.44
CA GLY A 24 23.23 25.57 -16.21
C GLY A 24 22.20 26.03 -15.17
N ARG A 25 22.07 27.35 -14.98
CA ARG A 25 21.11 27.93 -14.03
C ARG A 25 19.68 27.75 -14.51
N ILE A 26 19.43 27.98 -15.80
CA ILE A 26 18.11 27.77 -16.42
C ILE A 26 17.67 26.31 -16.27
N THR A 27 18.54 25.35 -16.60
CA THR A 27 18.21 23.93 -16.54
C THR A 27 17.91 23.49 -15.10
N LEU A 28 18.74 23.91 -14.15
CA LEU A 28 18.54 23.59 -12.74
C LEU A 28 17.24 24.18 -12.20
N ALA A 29 16.96 25.47 -12.49
CA ALA A 29 15.75 26.13 -12.04
C ALA A 29 14.49 25.49 -12.65
N ALA A 30 14.48 25.23 -13.96
CA ALA A 30 13.33 24.69 -14.65
C ALA A 30 12.99 23.25 -14.21
N MET A 31 14.00 22.37 -14.16
CA MET A 31 13.81 20.99 -13.71
C MET A 31 13.51 20.93 -12.21
N GLY A 32 14.18 21.76 -11.40
CA GLY A 32 13.93 21.85 -9.97
C GLY A 32 12.51 22.30 -9.65
N MET A 33 12.02 23.37 -10.29
CA MET A 33 10.65 23.85 -10.09
C MET A 33 9.62 22.83 -10.54
N GLY A 34 9.82 22.16 -11.68
CA GLY A 34 8.93 21.09 -12.13
C GLY A 34 8.85 19.93 -11.12
N ALA A 35 10.00 19.48 -10.61
CA ALA A 35 10.06 18.39 -9.62
C ALA A 35 9.41 18.78 -8.29
N VAL A 36 9.68 20.00 -7.80
CA VAL A 36 9.05 20.53 -6.59
C VAL A 36 7.54 20.66 -6.77
N ALA A 37 7.06 21.18 -7.89
CA ALA A 37 5.64 21.30 -8.18
C ALA A 37 4.94 19.93 -8.20
N ALA A 38 5.56 18.91 -8.80
CA ALA A 38 5.04 17.55 -8.80
C ALA A 38 4.98 16.94 -7.39
N ALA A 39 6.02 17.15 -6.58
CA ALA A 39 6.05 16.70 -5.19
C ALA A 39 4.98 17.39 -4.32
N VAL A 40 4.84 18.72 -4.42
CA VAL A 40 3.81 19.49 -3.70
C VAL A 40 2.41 19.02 -4.10
N THR A 41 2.17 18.81 -5.39
CA THR A 41 0.88 18.34 -5.88
C THR A 41 0.53 16.95 -5.33
N THR A 42 1.52 16.05 -5.28
CA THR A 42 1.36 14.66 -4.81
C THR A 42 1.15 14.59 -3.29
N PHE A 43 2.02 15.23 -2.52
CA PHE A 43 2.11 15.02 -1.07
C PHE A 43 1.37 16.08 -0.23
N VAL A 44 1.07 17.24 -0.81
CA VAL A 44 0.42 18.35 -0.08
C VAL A 44 -1.00 18.58 -0.59
N LEU A 45 -1.18 18.73 -1.91
CA LEU A 45 -2.47 19.15 -2.47
C LEU A 45 -3.46 17.99 -2.64
N LEU A 46 -2.98 16.81 -3.05
CA LEU A 46 -3.85 15.69 -3.42
C LEU A 46 -3.62 14.36 -2.66
N PRO A 47 -3.25 14.34 -1.36
CA PRO A 47 -3.01 13.07 -0.66
C PRO A 47 -4.26 12.18 -0.55
N SER A 48 -5.46 12.77 -0.68
CA SER A 48 -6.76 12.08 -0.65
C SER A 48 -7.32 11.73 -2.03
N ALA A 49 -6.75 12.23 -3.13
CA ALA A 49 -7.28 11.99 -4.49
C ALA A 49 -7.04 10.53 -4.92
N SER A 50 -7.76 10.03 -5.92
CA SER A 50 -7.44 8.73 -6.54
C SER A 50 -5.99 8.70 -7.06
N GLU A 51 -5.41 7.51 -7.21
CA GLU A 51 -4.07 7.38 -7.77
C GLU A 51 -3.96 8.06 -9.15
N ALA A 52 -4.92 7.81 -10.03
CA ALA A 52 -4.94 8.41 -11.36
C ALA A 52 -4.88 9.95 -11.33
N ARG A 53 -5.59 10.60 -10.40
CA ARG A 53 -5.55 12.06 -10.25
C ARG A 53 -4.23 12.55 -9.65
N VAL A 54 -3.66 11.80 -8.70
CA VAL A 54 -2.33 12.11 -8.13
C VAL A 54 -1.27 12.06 -9.22
N VAL A 55 -1.21 10.96 -9.97
CA VAL A 55 -0.28 10.76 -11.09
C VAL A 55 -0.52 11.80 -12.18
N GLY A 56 -1.78 12.02 -12.54
CA GLY A 56 -2.16 12.97 -13.58
C GLY A 56 -1.71 14.40 -13.28
N ALA A 57 -1.98 14.86 -12.05
CA ALA A 57 -1.59 16.19 -11.62
C ALA A 57 -0.06 16.33 -11.45
N ALA A 58 0.63 15.28 -10.99
CA ALA A 58 2.10 15.25 -10.92
C ALA A 58 2.74 15.36 -12.31
N LEU A 59 2.21 14.66 -13.32
CA LEU A 59 2.67 14.75 -14.71
C LEU A 59 2.47 16.15 -15.29
N ILE A 60 1.30 16.76 -15.06
CA ILE A 60 1.02 18.14 -15.48
C ILE A 60 2.02 19.11 -14.81
N ALA A 61 2.23 19.00 -13.51
CA ALA A 61 3.16 19.85 -12.78
C ALA A 61 4.61 19.68 -13.27
N PHE A 62 5.05 18.44 -13.52
CA PHE A 62 6.39 18.18 -14.03
C PHE A 62 6.57 18.69 -15.47
N SER A 63 5.52 18.60 -16.30
CA SER A 63 5.52 19.10 -17.68
C SER A 63 5.82 20.60 -17.78
N ALA A 64 5.38 21.39 -16.79
CA ALA A 64 5.65 22.83 -16.74
C ALA A 64 7.15 23.13 -16.64
N GLY A 65 7.91 22.31 -15.91
CA GLY A 65 9.38 22.43 -15.84
C GLY A 65 10.06 22.20 -17.19
N TRP A 66 9.57 21.24 -17.98
CA TRP A 66 10.07 20.96 -19.32
C TRP A 66 9.73 22.06 -20.32
N ALA A 67 8.50 22.57 -20.29
CA ALA A 67 8.09 23.70 -21.10
C ALA A 67 8.89 24.96 -20.75
N LEU A 68 9.16 25.19 -19.45
CA LEU A 68 9.95 26.32 -18.99
C LEU A 68 11.41 26.24 -19.43
N LEU A 69 12.01 25.04 -19.45
CA LEU A 69 13.34 24.83 -20.01
C LEU A 69 13.40 25.25 -21.49
N ALA A 70 12.44 24.80 -22.30
CA ALA A 70 12.35 25.15 -23.71
C ALA A 70 12.18 26.66 -23.90
N TRP A 71 11.28 27.28 -23.13
CA TRP A 71 10.97 28.70 -23.21
C TRP A 71 12.16 29.59 -22.77
N LEU A 72 12.74 29.35 -21.58
CA LEU A 72 13.85 30.15 -21.06
C LEU A 72 15.10 30.04 -21.92
N THR A 73 15.41 28.85 -22.44
CA THR A 73 16.57 28.70 -23.35
C THR A 73 16.34 29.39 -24.68
N SER A 74 15.10 29.42 -25.19
CA SER A 74 14.76 30.17 -26.40
C SER A 74 14.84 31.68 -26.20
N ARG A 75 14.58 32.17 -24.98
CA ARG A 75 14.59 33.60 -24.68
C ARG A 75 15.97 34.14 -24.31
N TYR A 76 16.78 33.37 -23.60
CA TYR A 76 18.00 33.84 -22.91
C TYR A 76 19.30 33.13 -23.34
N THR A 77 19.26 32.27 -24.35
CA THR A 77 20.46 31.57 -24.85
C THR A 77 20.48 31.54 -26.37
N ASN A 78 21.66 31.32 -26.95
CA ASN A 78 21.83 31.20 -28.40
C ASN A 78 21.63 29.78 -28.94
N ARG A 79 21.28 28.80 -28.09
CA ARG A 79 20.96 27.42 -28.49
C ARG A 79 19.66 26.97 -27.83
N PRO A 80 18.50 27.26 -28.44
CA PRO A 80 17.21 26.96 -27.85
C PRO A 80 17.03 25.44 -27.70
N GLN A 81 16.47 25.00 -26.57
CA GLN A 81 16.18 23.58 -26.30
C GLN A 81 14.72 23.26 -26.62
N THR A 82 14.25 23.62 -27.83
CA THR A 82 12.84 23.43 -28.24
C THR A 82 12.39 21.99 -28.25
N TRP A 83 13.33 21.04 -28.35
CA TRP A 83 13.06 19.61 -28.21
C TRP A 83 12.40 19.28 -26.86
N ALA A 84 12.62 20.07 -25.81
CA ALA A 84 11.99 19.85 -24.50
C ALA A 84 10.46 20.08 -24.50
N TYR A 85 9.88 20.70 -25.54
CA TYR A 85 8.42 20.77 -25.68
C TYR A 85 7.77 19.41 -25.95
N LEU A 86 8.47 18.47 -26.59
CA LEU A 86 7.92 17.15 -26.88
C LEU A 86 7.60 16.35 -25.59
N PRO A 87 8.55 16.14 -24.65
CA PRO A 87 8.25 15.48 -23.39
C PRO A 87 7.25 16.29 -22.55
N ALA A 88 7.31 17.63 -22.58
CA ALA A 88 6.32 18.48 -21.92
C ALA A 88 4.89 18.18 -22.40
N ALA A 89 4.66 18.18 -23.72
CA ALA A 89 3.35 17.91 -24.30
C ALA A 89 2.87 16.49 -23.98
N GLY A 90 3.74 15.49 -24.09
CA GLY A 90 3.39 14.10 -23.76
C GLY A 90 2.94 13.93 -22.30
N MET A 91 3.68 14.53 -21.36
CA MET A 91 3.31 14.48 -19.93
C MET A 91 2.06 15.29 -19.62
N ALA A 92 1.88 16.47 -20.22
CA ALA A 92 0.68 17.28 -20.02
C ALA A 92 -0.57 16.57 -20.52
N LEU A 93 -0.53 15.99 -21.73
CA LEU A 93 -1.65 15.25 -22.33
C LEU A 93 -1.96 13.98 -21.55
N GLY A 94 -0.94 13.17 -21.23
CA GLY A 94 -1.12 11.97 -20.42
C GLY A 94 -1.65 12.28 -19.03
N GLY A 95 -1.14 13.35 -18.41
CA GLY A 95 -1.59 13.81 -17.10
C GLY A 95 -3.02 14.32 -17.09
N ALA A 96 -3.42 15.07 -18.12
CA ALA A 96 -4.80 15.51 -18.30
C ALA A 96 -5.76 14.33 -18.50
N LEU A 97 -5.37 13.36 -19.34
CA LEU A 97 -6.15 12.14 -19.56
C LEU A 97 -6.37 11.35 -18.26
N MET A 98 -5.32 11.14 -17.46
CA MET A 98 -5.42 10.45 -16.17
C MET A 98 -6.33 11.20 -15.18
N THR A 99 -6.24 12.53 -15.14
CA THR A 99 -7.03 13.36 -14.25
C THR A 99 -8.52 13.36 -14.62
N ILE A 100 -8.82 13.46 -15.92
CA ILE A 100 -10.19 13.54 -16.45
C ILE A 100 -10.85 12.15 -16.46
N ALA A 101 -10.19 11.14 -17.04
CA ALA A 101 -10.75 9.80 -17.17
C ALA A 101 -10.81 9.07 -15.83
N ASN A 102 -9.91 9.41 -14.89
CA ASN A 102 -9.84 8.86 -13.55
C ASN A 102 -9.99 7.32 -13.50
N PRO A 103 -9.15 6.56 -14.24
CA PRO A 103 -9.24 5.10 -14.28
C PRO A 103 -9.15 4.46 -12.89
N GLY A 104 -9.98 3.44 -12.66
CA GLY A 104 -9.91 2.59 -11.48
C GLY A 104 -8.80 1.53 -11.56
N GLU A 105 -8.67 0.72 -10.52
CA GLU A 105 -7.55 -0.22 -10.36
C GLU A 105 -7.37 -1.23 -11.52
N PRO A 106 -8.43 -1.86 -12.06
CA PRO A 106 -8.28 -2.78 -13.19
C PRO A 106 -7.74 -2.11 -14.46
N ALA A 107 -7.99 -0.82 -14.64
CA ALA A 107 -7.41 -0.05 -15.74
C ALA A 107 -5.97 0.37 -15.42
N MET A 108 -5.70 0.81 -14.19
CA MET A 108 -4.36 1.19 -13.70
C MET A 108 -3.34 0.05 -13.78
N SER A 109 -3.75 -1.19 -13.55
CA SER A 109 -2.88 -2.37 -13.68
C SER A 109 -2.53 -2.74 -15.12
N ARG A 110 -3.38 -2.36 -16.10
CA ARG A 110 -3.14 -2.61 -17.53
C ARG A 110 -2.34 -1.49 -18.17
N LEU A 111 -2.53 -0.24 -17.74
CA LEU A 111 -1.89 0.94 -18.32
C LEU A 111 -0.36 0.83 -18.59
N PRO A 112 0.45 0.09 -17.80
CA PRO A 112 1.88 -0.05 -18.09
C PRO A 112 2.22 -0.62 -19.48
N TRP A 113 1.34 -1.41 -20.13
CA TRP A 113 1.59 -1.85 -21.52
C TRP A 113 1.71 -0.66 -22.49
N ALA A 114 1.00 0.43 -22.21
CA ALA A 114 0.96 1.61 -23.07
C ALA A 114 2.02 2.64 -22.69
N TRP A 115 2.10 3.01 -21.40
CA TRP A 115 3.00 4.10 -20.99
C TRP A 115 4.46 3.66 -20.84
N ALA A 116 4.73 2.40 -20.50
CA ALA A 116 6.10 1.96 -20.19
C ALA A 116 7.03 1.95 -21.42
N PRO A 117 6.63 1.40 -22.60
CA PRO A 117 7.42 1.54 -23.82
C PRO A 117 7.61 3.00 -24.24
N ALA A 118 6.56 3.82 -24.12
CA ALA A 118 6.62 5.24 -24.44
C ALA A 118 7.62 5.98 -23.55
N LEU A 119 7.63 5.68 -22.25
CA LEU A 119 8.54 6.28 -21.29
C LEU A 119 10.01 5.91 -21.58
N VAL A 120 10.28 4.64 -21.93
CA VAL A 120 11.62 4.20 -22.37
C VAL A 120 12.05 4.94 -23.63
N ALA A 121 11.18 5.00 -24.65
CA ALA A 121 11.49 5.66 -25.92
C ALA A 121 11.78 7.16 -25.72
N VAL A 122 10.96 7.86 -24.95
CA VAL A 122 11.17 9.29 -24.63
C VAL A 122 12.43 9.48 -23.80
N GLY A 123 12.73 8.60 -22.83
CA GLY A 123 13.96 8.63 -22.04
C GLY A 123 15.22 8.49 -22.90
N LEU A 124 15.27 7.48 -23.77
CA LEU A 124 16.39 7.27 -24.71
C LEU A 124 16.55 8.44 -25.67
N TRP A 125 15.45 8.93 -26.24
CA TRP A 125 15.45 10.09 -27.14
C TRP A 125 15.94 11.36 -26.43
N THR A 126 15.50 11.59 -25.19
CA THR A 126 15.93 12.70 -24.34
C THR A 126 17.42 12.63 -24.05
N GLY A 127 17.95 11.44 -23.74
CA GLY A 127 19.38 11.22 -23.55
C GLY A 127 20.19 11.55 -24.82
N TRP A 128 19.71 11.10 -25.99
CA TRP A 128 20.33 11.42 -27.28
C TRP A 128 20.33 12.93 -27.57
N ARG A 129 19.19 13.60 -27.38
CA ARG A 129 19.06 15.06 -27.53
C ARG A 129 19.99 15.82 -26.58
N THR A 130 20.06 15.40 -25.33
CA THR A 130 20.91 16.02 -24.31
C THR A 130 22.40 15.93 -24.68
N ARG A 131 22.84 14.82 -25.29
CA ARG A 131 24.22 14.68 -25.78
C ARG A 131 24.53 15.62 -26.95
N ARG A 132 23.57 15.79 -27.86
CA ARG A 132 23.73 16.57 -29.10
C ARG A 132 23.61 18.08 -28.87
N ASP A 133 22.61 18.50 -28.10
CA ASP A 133 22.11 19.88 -28.12
C ASP A 133 22.45 20.68 -26.85
N LEU A 134 22.75 20.00 -25.72
CA LEU A 134 22.96 20.65 -24.42
C LEU A 134 24.46 20.85 -24.10
N PRO A 135 24.97 22.08 -24.03
CA PRO A 135 26.42 22.32 -24.06
C PRO A 135 27.15 22.11 -22.72
N ARG A 136 26.49 22.43 -21.59
CA ARG A 136 27.14 22.46 -20.26
C ARG A 136 27.14 21.08 -19.59
N ARG A 137 28.29 20.65 -19.05
CA ARG A 137 28.45 19.34 -18.38
C ARG A 137 27.47 19.11 -17.22
N ARG A 138 27.33 20.08 -16.30
CA ARG A 138 26.41 19.96 -15.15
C ARG A 138 24.93 19.87 -15.57
N ALA A 139 24.52 20.67 -16.56
CA ALA A 139 23.16 20.61 -17.11
C ALA A 139 22.91 19.27 -17.81
N ARG A 140 23.90 18.76 -18.56
CA ARG A 140 23.84 17.43 -19.16
C ARG A 140 23.70 16.34 -18.10
N LEU A 141 24.48 16.38 -17.03
CA LEU A 141 24.40 15.36 -15.98
C LEU A 141 22.98 15.29 -15.41
N LEU A 142 22.40 16.43 -15.05
CA LEU A 142 21.03 16.50 -14.51
C LEU A 142 20.00 15.90 -15.47
N VAL A 143 19.99 16.31 -16.75
CA VAL A 143 19.00 15.82 -17.71
C VAL A 143 19.25 14.35 -18.08
N HIS A 144 20.50 13.89 -18.12
CA HIS A 144 20.80 12.45 -18.26
C HIS A 144 20.31 11.65 -17.07
N THR A 145 20.41 12.16 -15.84
CA THR A 145 19.84 11.50 -14.65
C THR A 145 18.32 11.37 -14.80
N VAL A 146 17.63 12.44 -15.19
CA VAL A 146 16.18 12.38 -15.44
C VAL A 146 15.83 11.38 -16.55
N ALA A 147 16.54 11.42 -17.67
CA ALA A 147 16.34 10.48 -18.79
C ALA A 147 16.60 9.02 -18.38
N ALA A 148 17.65 8.77 -17.59
CA ALA A 148 17.96 7.45 -17.06
C ALA A 148 16.87 6.97 -16.10
N LEU A 149 16.37 7.83 -15.21
CA LEU A 149 15.25 7.50 -14.31
C LEU A 149 13.97 7.17 -15.10
N MET A 150 13.68 7.88 -16.19
CA MET A 150 12.55 7.54 -17.07
C MET A 150 12.72 6.16 -17.72
N VAL A 151 13.92 5.84 -18.21
CA VAL A 151 14.20 4.51 -18.79
C VAL A 151 14.06 3.42 -17.72
N VAL A 152 14.64 3.61 -16.53
CA VAL A 152 14.55 2.65 -15.42
C VAL A 152 13.09 2.44 -15.00
N ALA A 153 12.32 3.52 -14.83
CA ALA A 153 10.90 3.45 -14.48
C ALA A 153 10.07 2.76 -15.57
N GLY A 154 10.39 2.99 -16.85
CA GLY A 154 9.75 2.32 -17.98
C GLY A 154 10.08 0.82 -18.04
N VAL A 155 11.34 0.44 -17.78
CA VAL A 155 11.73 -0.97 -17.69
C VAL A 155 11.03 -1.65 -16.50
N GLY A 156 10.96 -0.98 -15.34
CA GLY A 156 10.23 -1.47 -14.17
C GLY A 156 8.74 -1.69 -14.46
N GLY A 157 8.09 -0.76 -15.18
CA GLY A 157 6.70 -0.94 -15.62
C GLY A 157 6.50 -2.14 -16.54
N LEU A 158 7.43 -2.39 -17.46
CA LEU A 158 7.39 -3.58 -18.33
C LEU A 158 7.60 -4.87 -17.54
N ALA A 159 8.52 -4.88 -16.57
CA ALA A 159 8.75 -6.02 -15.69
C ALA A 159 7.48 -6.37 -14.89
N GLN A 160 6.74 -5.36 -14.41
CA GLN A 160 5.48 -5.56 -13.71
C GLN A 160 4.42 -6.24 -14.58
N VAL A 161 4.32 -5.85 -15.86
CA VAL A 161 3.38 -6.50 -16.80
C VAL A 161 3.80 -7.94 -17.08
N ALA A 162 5.10 -8.19 -17.21
CA ALA A 162 5.64 -9.52 -17.43
C ALA A 162 5.45 -10.44 -16.20
N GLY A 163 5.42 -9.88 -14.99
CA GLY A 163 5.26 -10.61 -13.72
C GLY A 163 3.89 -11.27 -13.52
N GLY A 164 2.85 -10.83 -14.25
CA GLY A 164 1.52 -11.44 -14.22
C GLY A 164 0.71 -11.14 -12.94
N ASP A 165 -0.28 -12.00 -12.63
CA ASP A 165 -1.12 -11.84 -11.43
C ASP A 165 -0.32 -12.22 -10.17
N VAL A 166 -0.21 -11.26 -9.23
CA VAL A 166 0.48 -11.44 -7.94
C VAL A 166 0.00 -12.68 -7.18
N ARG A 167 -1.28 -13.04 -7.31
CA ARG A 167 -1.84 -14.23 -6.65
C ARG A 167 -1.25 -15.53 -7.18
N THR A 168 -0.91 -15.58 -8.47
CA THR A 168 -0.22 -16.70 -9.09
C THR A 168 1.25 -16.71 -8.68
N ALA A 169 1.89 -15.53 -8.61
CA ALA A 169 3.27 -15.38 -8.18
C ALA A 169 3.49 -15.80 -6.72
N ALA A 170 2.51 -15.57 -5.84
CA ALA A 170 2.51 -16.04 -4.45
C ALA A 170 2.47 -17.58 -4.32
N GLY A 171 2.27 -18.31 -5.41
CA GLY A 171 2.23 -19.76 -5.42
C GLY A 171 0.85 -20.32 -5.04
N PRO A 172 0.78 -21.61 -4.64
CA PRO A 172 -0.49 -22.29 -4.39
C PRO A 172 -1.31 -21.58 -3.31
N MET A 173 -2.55 -21.22 -3.65
CA MET A 173 -3.50 -20.62 -2.72
C MET A 173 -4.01 -21.70 -1.75
N PRO A 174 -3.77 -21.56 -0.43
CA PRO A 174 -4.40 -22.42 0.55
C PRO A 174 -5.90 -22.10 0.65
N GLY A 175 -6.76 -23.05 1.01
CA GLY A 175 -8.19 -22.77 1.17
C GLY A 175 -8.92 -22.55 -0.17
N ARG A 176 -9.90 -21.63 -0.19
CA ARG A 176 -10.78 -21.42 -1.36
C ARG A 176 -11.24 -19.97 -1.48
N LEU A 177 -11.60 -19.58 -2.71
CA LEU A 177 -12.32 -18.35 -3.01
C LEU A 177 -13.83 -18.61 -2.98
N ILE A 178 -14.58 -17.75 -2.30
CA ILE A 178 -16.02 -17.87 -2.11
C ILE A 178 -16.70 -16.58 -2.55
N ASP A 179 -17.73 -16.69 -3.38
CA ASP A 179 -18.51 -15.53 -3.84
C ASP A 179 -19.37 -14.96 -2.70
N VAL A 180 -19.29 -13.64 -2.50
CA VAL A 180 -20.06 -12.88 -1.49
C VAL A 180 -21.04 -11.89 -2.11
N GLY A 181 -21.40 -12.10 -3.38
CA GLY A 181 -22.36 -11.28 -4.12
C GLY A 181 -21.69 -10.32 -5.09
N GLY A 182 -20.86 -10.85 -6.00
CA GLY A 182 -20.28 -10.11 -7.13
C GLY A 182 -18.75 -10.06 -7.17
N TYR A 183 -18.09 -10.44 -6.07
CA TYR A 183 -16.66 -10.67 -5.96
C TYR A 183 -16.40 -11.81 -4.98
N ARG A 184 -15.21 -12.40 -5.03
CA ARG A 184 -14.86 -13.54 -4.19
C ARG A 184 -13.86 -13.16 -3.11
N LEU A 185 -14.08 -13.68 -1.90
CA LEU A 185 -13.14 -13.56 -0.81
C LEU A 185 -12.47 -14.90 -0.53
N HIS A 186 -11.19 -14.83 -0.18
CA HIS A 186 -10.39 -15.97 0.22
C HIS A 186 -10.69 -16.36 1.66
N LEU A 187 -10.83 -17.66 1.90
CA LEU A 187 -10.98 -18.25 3.23
C LEU A 187 -10.15 -19.53 3.32
N HIS A 188 -9.30 -19.60 4.33
CA HIS A 188 -8.54 -20.78 4.69
C HIS A 188 -8.89 -21.23 6.10
N CYS A 189 -9.48 -22.43 6.23
CA CYS A 189 -9.87 -23.00 7.51
C CYS A 189 -9.14 -24.31 7.79
N ALA A 190 -8.80 -24.53 9.06
CA ALA A 190 -8.22 -25.76 9.58
C ALA A 190 -8.87 -26.14 10.93
N GLY A 191 -8.70 -27.40 11.33
CA GLY A 191 -9.26 -27.91 12.58
C GLY A 191 -10.77 -28.15 12.55
N THR A 192 -11.27 -28.63 13.68
CA THR A 192 -12.67 -29.01 13.89
C THR A 192 -13.15 -28.59 15.28
N GLY A 193 -14.46 -28.58 15.50
CA GLY A 193 -15.08 -28.16 16.76
C GLY A 193 -15.62 -26.73 16.72
N THR A 194 -16.21 -26.29 17.83
CA THR A 194 -16.91 -25.01 17.98
C THR A 194 -16.55 -24.36 19.31
N PRO A 195 -16.65 -23.02 19.48
CA PRO A 195 -16.86 -22.01 18.45
C PRO A 195 -15.76 -21.98 17.40
N THR A 196 -16.11 -21.70 16.14
CA THR A 196 -15.13 -21.41 15.10
C THR A 196 -14.44 -20.08 15.41
N VAL A 197 -13.12 -20.05 15.35
CA VAL A 197 -12.31 -18.83 15.48
C VAL A 197 -12.10 -18.23 14.10
N VAL A 198 -12.36 -16.94 13.95
CA VAL A 198 -12.10 -16.19 12.71
C VAL A 198 -10.98 -15.19 12.97
N LEU A 199 -9.90 -15.28 12.20
CA LEU A 199 -8.73 -14.41 12.28
C LEU A 199 -8.91 -13.22 11.33
N LEU A 200 -8.75 -12.00 11.84
CA LEU A 200 -8.92 -10.75 11.10
C LEU A 200 -7.58 -10.04 10.97
N ASN A 201 -7.09 -9.93 9.73
CA ASN A 201 -5.84 -9.26 9.36
C ASN A 201 -5.80 -7.79 9.84
N GLY A 202 -4.62 -7.28 10.15
CA GLY A 202 -4.35 -5.85 10.28
C GLY A 202 -4.26 -5.11 8.94
N LEU A 203 -3.83 -3.85 8.98
CA LEU A 203 -3.67 -2.99 7.81
C LEU A 203 -2.48 -3.48 6.98
N GLY A 204 -2.70 -3.70 5.68
CA GLY A 204 -1.67 -4.23 4.78
C GLY A 204 -1.35 -5.71 5.00
N GLU A 205 -2.04 -6.36 5.95
CA GLU A 205 -1.82 -7.76 6.28
C GLU A 205 -2.64 -8.71 5.40
N THR A 206 -2.16 -9.95 5.28
CA THR A 206 -2.77 -11.03 4.49
C THR A 206 -2.74 -12.35 5.27
N SER A 207 -3.58 -13.31 4.88
CA SER A 207 -3.76 -14.58 5.58
C SER A 207 -2.46 -15.37 5.87
N PRO A 208 -1.39 -15.33 5.03
CA PRO A 208 -0.13 -16.01 5.34
C PRO A 208 0.52 -15.57 6.65
N GLN A 209 0.26 -14.36 7.15
CA GLN A 209 0.84 -13.89 8.40
C GLN A 209 0.36 -14.68 9.63
N TRP A 210 -0.75 -15.41 9.50
CA TRP A 210 -1.25 -16.30 10.55
C TRP A 210 -0.58 -17.68 10.55
N ALA A 211 0.50 -17.91 9.78
CA ALA A 211 1.13 -19.22 9.62
C ALA A 211 1.66 -19.85 10.92
N ARG A 212 1.93 -19.06 11.97
CA ARG A 212 2.26 -19.59 13.32
C ARG A 212 1.03 -19.84 14.20
N VAL A 213 0.01 -18.99 14.06
CA VAL A 213 -1.16 -19.00 14.95
C VAL A 213 -2.23 -19.99 14.48
N LEU A 214 -2.60 -19.96 13.20
CA LEU A 214 -3.70 -20.77 12.67
C LEU A 214 -3.46 -22.27 12.87
N PRO A 215 -2.30 -22.85 12.49
CA PRO A 215 -2.07 -24.28 12.68
C PRO A 215 -2.12 -24.69 14.16
N ALA A 216 -1.47 -23.91 15.04
CA ALA A 216 -1.41 -24.20 16.46
C ALA A 216 -2.79 -24.08 17.16
N ALA A 217 -3.55 -23.02 16.88
CA ALA A 217 -4.89 -22.85 17.44
C ALA A 217 -5.87 -23.92 16.90
N SER A 218 -5.71 -24.35 15.65
CA SER A 218 -6.57 -25.34 15.00
C SER A 218 -6.51 -26.74 15.60
N ALA A 219 -5.51 -27.00 16.45
CA ALA A 219 -5.42 -28.24 17.21
C ALA A 219 -6.55 -28.41 18.24
N SER A 220 -7.22 -27.31 18.64
CA SER A 220 -8.21 -27.31 19.75
C SER A 220 -9.63 -26.88 19.35
N THR A 221 -9.77 -26.23 18.19
CA THR A 221 -11.06 -25.79 17.63
C THR A 221 -10.92 -25.55 16.12
N ARG A 222 -12.03 -25.28 15.44
CA ARG A 222 -12.01 -24.83 14.06
C ARG A 222 -11.51 -23.39 13.97
N VAL A 223 -10.55 -23.11 13.08
CA VAL A 223 -9.95 -21.78 12.90
C VAL A 223 -9.94 -21.43 11.42
N CYS A 224 -10.35 -20.21 11.08
CA CYS A 224 -10.37 -19.68 9.73
C CYS A 224 -9.64 -18.34 9.66
N ALA A 225 -8.71 -18.19 8.71
CA ALA A 225 -8.18 -16.90 8.28
C ALA A 225 -8.81 -16.51 6.95
N TYR A 226 -9.11 -15.23 6.76
CA TYR A 226 -9.65 -14.73 5.50
C TYR A 226 -8.94 -13.44 5.09
N ASP A 227 -8.88 -13.19 3.78
CA ASP A 227 -8.39 -11.93 3.26
C ASP A 227 -9.58 -10.99 3.00
N ARG A 228 -9.50 -9.74 3.48
CA ARG A 228 -10.49 -8.72 3.10
C ARG A 228 -10.35 -8.38 1.61
N VAL A 229 -11.34 -7.65 1.09
CA VAL A 229 -11.30 -7.11 -0.29
C VAL A 229 -9.93 -6.52 -0.62
N GLY A 230 -9.39 -6.93 -1.76
CA GLY A 230 -8.09 -6.45 -2.28
C GLY A 230 -6.85 -6.97 -1.54
N GLN A 231 -7.01 -7.64 -0.39
CA GLN A 231 -5.90 -8.29 0.32
C GLN A 231 -5.65 -9.68 -0.25
N GLY A 232 -4.37 -10.08 -0.25
CA GLY A 232 -3.93 -11.44 -0.56
C GLY A 232 -4.60 -12.04 -1.80
N TRP A 233 -5.37 -13.11 -1.61
CA TRP A 233 -6.04 -13.80 -2.71
C TRP A 233 -7.43 -13.26 -3.07
N SER A 234 -8.06 -12.49 -2.18
CA SER A 234 -9.40 -11.92 -2.35
C SER A 234 -9.47 -10.96 -3.54
N ASP A 235 -10.58 -10.99 -4.28
CA ASP A 235 -10.85 -10.06 -5.38
C ASP A 235 -10.96 -8.60 -4.87
N ASP A 236 -10.77 -7.65 -5.76
CA ASP A 236 -11.02 -6.23 -5.49
C ASP A 236 -12.54 -5.94 -5.52
N SER A 237 -12.98 -4.85 -4.91
CA SER A 237 -14.38 -4.40 -4.90
C SER A 237 -14.49 -2.91 -5.15
N PRO A 238 -15.57 -2.43 -5.82
CA PRO A 238 -15.86 -1.01 -5.90
C PRO A 238 -16.38 -0.43 -4.56
N ASN A 239 -16.69 -1.28 -3.57
CA ASN A 239 -17.24 -0.86 -2.29
C ASN A 239 -16.17 -0.17 -1.41
N PRO A 240 -16.59 0.70 -0.48
CA PRO A 240 -15.67 1.29 0.49
C PRO A 240 -14.95 0.21 1.32
N ALA A 241 -13.66 0.41 1.60
CA ALA A 241 -12.87 -0.46 2.46
C ALA A 241 -13.07 -0.12 3.95
N ASP A 242 -14.32 0.05 4.38
CA ASP A 242 -14.69 0.38 5.76
C ASP A 242 -15.15 -0.86 6.56
N ALA A 243 -15.28 -0.71 7.87
CA ALA A 243 -15.56 -1.84 8.74
C ALA A 243 -16.98 -2.39 8.63
N THR A 244 -17.98 -1.58 8.29
CA THR A 244 -19.35 -2.05 8.08
C THR A 244 -19.46 -2.89 6.82
N THR A 245 -18.81 -2.46 5.73
CA THR A 245 -18.72 -3.22 4.49
C THR A 245 -17.97 -4.53 4.73
N ALA A 246 -16.79 -4.46 5.37
CA ALA A 246 -16.00 -5.65 5.68
C ALA A 246 -16.75 -6.64 6.59
N ALA A 247 -17.49 -6.16 7.58
CA ALA A 247 -18.30 -7.02 8.46
C ALA A 247 -19.46 -7.70 7.70
N THR A 248 -20.11 -6.98 6.79
CA THR A 248 -21.18 -7.52 5.94
C THR A 248 -20.64 -8.58 4.99
N ASP A 249 -19.48 -8.32 4.39
CA ASP A 249 -18.80 -9.26 3.52
C ASP A 249 -18.34 -10.51 4.27
N LEU A 250 -17.78 -10.35 5.47
CA LEU A 250 -17.40 -11.47 6.34
C LEU A 250 -18.63 -12.31 6.72
N HIS A 251 -19.76 -11.67 7.02
CA HIS A 251 -20.99 -12.39 7.38
C HIS A 251 -21.48 -13.26 6.21
N LYS A 252 -21.50 -12.70 4.99
CA LYS A 252 -21.83 -13.45 3.77
C LYS A 252 -20.82 -14.55 3.48
N LEU A 253 -19.52 -14.28 3.65
CA LEU A 253 -18.44 -15.25 3.45
C LEU A 253 -18.61 -16.47 4.34
N LEU A 254 -18.81 -16.26 5.64
CA LEU A 254 -18.97 -17.35 6.61
C LEU A 254 -20.25 -18.16 6.33
N ALA A 255 -21.35 -17.48 6.01
CA ALA A 255 -22.60 -18.15 5.62
C ALA A 255 -22.45 -18.98 4.33
N ALA A 256 -21.84 -18.41 3.28
CA ALA A 256 -21.62 -19.08 2.00
C ALA A 256 -20.60 -20.23 2.10
N ALA A 257 -19.63 -20.12 3.03
CA ALA A 257 -18.72 -21.21 3.36
C ALA A 257 -19.40 -22.37 4.11
N GLY A 258 -20.56 -22.12 4.74
CA GLY A 258 -21.20 -23.06 5.66
C GLY A 258 -20.52 -23.11 7.04
N GLU A 259 -19.85 -22.05 7.46
CA GLU A 259 -19.22 -21.96 8.78
C GLU A 259 -20.26 -21.68 9.87
N PRO A 260 -20.44 -22.56 10.87
CA PRO A 260 -21.46 -22.38 11.89
C PRO A 260 -20.97 -21.41 12.97
N GLY A 261 -21.76 -20.37 13.23
CA GLY A 261 -21.61 -19.51 14.41
C GLY A 261 -22.24 -20.13 15.68
N PRO A 262 -22.14 -19.43 16.83
CA PRO A 262 -21.42 -18.17 17.02
C PRO A 262 -19.90 -18.33 16.96
N PHE A 263 -19.19 -17.26 16.61
CA PHE A 263 -17.76 -17.22 16.34
C PHE A 263 -16.96 -16.60 17.49
N VAL A 264 -15.71 -17.00 17.63
CA VAL A 264 -14.70 -16.19 18.34
C VAL A 264 -13.97 -15.36 17.30
N LEU A 265 -13.94 -14.05 17.47
CA LEU A 265 -13.25 -13.15 16.53
C LEU A 265 -11.89 -12.75 17.11
N ALA A 266 -10.81 -13.03 16.40
CA ALA A 266 -9.46 -12.65 16.79
C ALA A 266 -8.87 -11.66 15.80
N GLY A 267 -8.76 -10.39 16.20
CA GLY A 267 -8.29 -9.30 15.34
C GLY A 267 -6.92 -8.79 15.76
N HIS A 268 -5.99 -8.70 14.80
CA HIS A 268 -4.71 -8.03 14.99
C HIS A 268 -4.78 -6.59 14.46
N SER A 269 -4.24 -5.63 15.19
CA SER A 269 -4.14 -4.23 14.72
C SER A 269 -5.51 -3.68 14.25
N SER A 270 -5.64 -3.16 13.01
CA SER A 270 -6.93 -2.72 12.43
C SER A 270 -7.99 -3.85 12.39
N GLY A 271 -7.57 -5.11 12.32
CA GLY A 271 -8.47 -6.27 12.37
C GLY A 271 -9.31 -6.32 13.64
N GLY A 272 -8.83 -5.75 14.75
CA GLY A 272 -9.61 -5.65 15.97
C GLY A 272 -10.80 -4.69 15.86
N VAL A 273 -10.66 -3.50 15.28
CA VAL A 273 -11.82 -2.59 15.05
C VAL A 273 -12.82 -3.17 14.04
N HIS A 274 -12.34 -3.98 13.08
CA HIS A 274 -13.23 -4.78 12.23
C HIS A 274 -13.99 -5.84 13.03
N ALA A 275 -13.34 -6.53 13.98
CA ALA A 275 -13.98 -7.52 14.85
C ALA A 275 -15.05 -6.90 15.76
N LEU A 276 -14.78 -5.71 16.31
CA LEU A 276 -15.73 -4.97 17.13
C LEU A 276 -16.95 -4.53 16.32
N THR A 277 -16.73 -4.05 15.09
CA THR A 277 -17.82 -3.67 14.18
C THR A 277 -18.69 -4.88 13.80
N TYR A 278 -18.08 -6.03 13.48
CA TYR A 278 -18.84 -7.26 13.24
C TYR A 278 -19.65 -7.66 14.46
N THR A 279 -19.07 -7.55 15.66
CA THR A 279 -19.76 -7.88 16.92
C THR A 279 -20.95 -6.97 17.19
N HIS A 280 -20.86 -5.69 16.82
CA HIS A 280 -21.97 -4.75 16.91
C HIS A 280 -23.11 -5.11 15.94
N LEU A 281 -22.79 -5.41 14.69
CA LEU A 281 -23.78 -5.68 13.64
C LEU A 281 -24.43 -7.07 13.77
N TYR A 282 -23.67 -8.07 14.23
CA TYR A 282 -24.11 -9.46 14.34
C TYR A 282 -23.86 -10.03 15.73
N PRO A 283 -24.42 -9.43 16.81
CA PRO A 283 -24.07 -9.80 18.18
C PRO A 283 -24.42 -11.24 18.52
N ALA A 284 -25.51 -11.79 17.96
CA ALA A 284 -25.90 -13.20 18.17
C ALA A 284 -24.92 -14.20 17.52
N GLN A 285 -24.06 -13.75 16.61
CA GLN A 285 -23.08 -14.56 15.91
C GLN A 285 -21.70 -14.51 16.59
N VAL A 286 -21.56 -13.91 17.77
CA VAL A 286 -20.25 -13.76 18.45
C VAL A 286 -20.30 -14.35 19.86
N ALA A 287 -19.40 -15.32 20.10
CA ALA A 287 -19.21 -16.00 21.36
C ALA A 287 -18.12 -15.35 22.23
N GLY A 288 -17.12 -14.70 21.62
CA GLY A 288 -16.02 -14.05 22.32
C GLY A 288 -15.09 -13.30 21.38
N VAL A 289 -14.17 -12.51 21.93
CA VAL A 289 -13.26 -11.66 21.15
C VAL A 289 -11.83 -11.76 21.69
N VAL A 290 -10.86 -11.77 20.79
CA VAL A 290 -9.43 -11.64 21.08
C VAL A 290 -8.89 -10.43 20.32
N LEU A 291 -8.23 -9.51 21.01
CA LEU A 291 -7.63 -8.31 20.44
C LEU A 291 -6.11 -8.40 20.62
N LEU A 292 -5.39 -8.47 19.50
CA LEU A 292 -3.94 -8.57 19.45
C LEU A 292 -3.37 -7.21 19.03
N ASP A 293 -2.86 -6.47 20.00
CA ASP A 293 -2.37 -5.09 19.87
C ASP A 293 -3.26 -4.24 18.96
N SER A 294 -4.56 -4.31 19.22
CA SER A 294 -5.61 -3.82 18.33
C SER A 294 -5.56 -2.31 18.19
N ALA A 295 -5.96 -1.80 17.02
CA ALA A 295 -6.39 -0.41 16.92
C ALA A 295 -7.58 -0.18 17.87
N SER A 296 -7.77 1.05 18.34
CA SER A 296 -8.89 1.41 19.22
C SER A 296 -9.91 2.27 18.49
N PRO A 297 -11.23 2.07 18.69
CA PRO A 297 -12.25 2.99 18.20
C PRO A 297 -12.04 4.44 18.67
N HIS A 298 -11.35 4.63 19.81
CA HIS A 298 -11.04 5.94 20.39
C HIS A 298 -9.59 6.38 20.16
N GLN A 299 -8.87 5.73 19.23
CA GLN A 299 -7.45 5.97 19.01
C GLN A 299 -7.12 7.42 18.64
N VAL A 300 -8.00 8.09 17.88
CA VAL A 300 -7.85 9.51 17.53
C VAL A 300 -7.81 10.40 18.77
N GLN A 301 -8.65 10.10 19.77
CA GLN A 301 -8.71 10.88 21.01
C GLN A 301 -7.65 10.44 22.02
N ALA A 302 -7.35 9.14 22.07
CA ALA A 302 -6.51 8.55 23.11
C ALA A 302 -5.01 8.66 22.79
N VAL A 303 -4.61 8.62 21.52
CA VAL A 303 -3.20 8.53 21.11
C VAL A 303 -2.76 9.84 20.45
N SER A 304 -1.97 10.64 21.17
CA SER A 304 -1.63 12.00 20.74
C SER A 304 -0.81 12.08 19.44
N THR A 305 -0.05 11.03 19.11
CA THR A 305 0.74 10.97 17.89
C THR A 305 -0.06 10.51 16.67
N PHE A 306 -1.28 10.00 16.87
CA PHE A 306 -2.04 9.32 15.82
C PHE A 306 -2.30 10.21 14.61
N ASP A 307 -2.76 11.45 14.82
CA ASP A 307 -3.05 12.35 13.69
C ASP A 307 -1.81 12.61 12.83
N GLY A 308 -0.65 12.82 13.45
CA GLY A 308 0.62 13.02 12.75
C GLY A 308 1.03 11.79 11.94
N GLU A 309 1.08 10.63 12.60
CA GLU A 309 1.41 9.34 11.98
C GLU A 309 0.45 9.00 10.82
N TYR A 310 -0.85 9.22 11.03
CA TYR A 310 -1.89 9.00 10.04
C TYR A 310 -1.70 9.87 8.79
N GLN A 311 -1.45 11.18 8.95
CA GLN A 311 -1.23 12.05 7.79
C GLN A 311 0.08 11.73 7.05
N VAL A 312 1.16 11.36 7.77
CA VAL A 312 2.40 10.90 7.14
C VAL A 312 2.13 9.65 6.30
N MET A 313 1.48 8.65 6.89
CA MET A 313 1.18 7.40 6.20
C MET A 313 0.28 7.63 4.98
N ARG A 314 -0.74 8.50 5.08
CA ARG A 314 -1.58 8.87 3.93
C ARG A 314 -0.78 9.47 2.78
N ARG A 315 0.23 10.28 3.06
CA ARG A 315 1.10 10.88 2.04
C ARG A 315 2.00 9.84 1.39
N VAL A 316 2.57 8.94 2.18
CA VAL A 316 3.38 7.82 1.67
C VAL A 316 2.52 6.91 0.77
N LEU A 317 1.37 6.48 1.27
CA LEU A 317 0.43 5.62 0.53
C LEU A 317 -0.20 6.30 -0.69
N ALA A 318 -0.22 7.63 -0.77
CA ALA A 318 -0.69 8.33 -1.96
C ALA A 318 0.20 8.07 -3.19
N ALA A 319 1.50 7.83 -2.97
CA ALA A 319 2.48 7.56 -4.03
C ALA A 319 2.88 6.08 -4.12
N ALA A 320 2.71 5.28 -3.06
CA ALA A 320 3.20 3.91 -2.99
C ALA A 320 2.76 3.03 -4.18
N PRO A 321 1.47 2.89 -4.53
CA PRO A 321 1.07 2.02 -5.65
C PRO A 321 1.79 2.38 -6.96
N THR A 322 1.94 3.67 -7.23
CA THR A 322 2.63 4.21 -8.41
C THR A 322 4.12 3.89 -8.39
N LEU A 323 4.80 4.00 -7.24
CA LEU A 323 6.20 3.63 -7.10
C LEU A 323 6.43 2.14 -7.39
N PHE A 324 5.50 1.27 -6.98
CA PHE A 324 5.54 -0.15 -7.32
C PHE A 324 5.27 -0.38 -8.81
N ARG A 325 4.36 0.37 -9.44
CA ARG A 325 4.13 0.30 -10.91
C ARG A 325 5.35 0.70 -11.74
N PHE A 326 6.25 1.52 -11.20
CA PHE A 326 7.52 1.88 -11.84
C PHE A 326 8.68 0.93 -11.48
N GLY A 327 8.44 -0.12 -10.70
CA GLY A 327 9.48 -1.04 -10.22
C GLY A 327 10.42 -0.46 -9.16
N ILE A 328 10.20 0.77 -8.70
CA ILE A 328 10.98 1.40 -7.62
C ILE A 328 10.64 0.75 -6.29
N GLY A 329 9.36 0.43 -6.07
CA GLY A 329 8.88 -0.24 -4.86
C GLY A 329 9.54 -1.60 -4.65
N HIS A 330 9.77 -2.37 -5.72
CA HIS A 330 10.39 -3.70 -5.66
C HIS A 330 11.80 -3.66 -5.08
N VAL A 331 12.60 -2.66 -5.46
CA VAL A 331 13.96 -2.47 -4.92
C VAL A 331 13.92 -2.23 -3.41
N LEU A 332 12.90 -1.52 -2.92
CA LEU A 332 12.72 -1.27 -1.48
C LEU A 332 12.14 -2.49 -0.75
N ALA A 333 11.27 -3.26 -1.40
CA ALA A 333 10.62 -4.44 -0.83
C ALA A 333 11.57 -5.65 -0.67
N THR A 334 12.60 -5.76 -1.53
CA THR A 334 13.64 -6.81 -1.39
C THR A 334 14.44 -6.77 -0.08
N LEU A 335 14.24 -5.75 0.76
CA LEU A 335 14.92 -5.56 2.03
C LEU A 335 14.29 -6.31 3.22
N GLY A 336 13.17 -7.03 3.06
CA GLY A 336 12.63 -7.84 4.16
C GLY A 336 11.55 -8.84 3.75
N THR A 337 11.81 -10.13 4.01
CA THR A 337 10.78 -11.19 4.03
C THR A 337 10.44 -11.51 5.48
N PRO A 338 9.15 -11.52 5.89
CA PRO A 338 8.78 -11.91 7.25
C PRO A 338 9.29 -13.31 7.59
N ASP A 339 9.86 -13.49 8.78
CA ASP A 339 10.27 -14.81 9.28
C ASP A 339 9.03 -15.62 9.72
N LEU A 340 8.43 -16.28 8.73
CA LEU A 340 7.23 -17.10 8.89
C LEU A 340 7.49 -18.54 8.41
N PRO A 341 6.82 -19.55 9.00
CA PRO A 341 7.01 -20.94 8.61
C PRO A 341 6.68 -21.23 7.15
N GLY A 342 7.42 -22.18 6.56
CA GLY A 342 7.16 -22.66 5.20
C GLY A 342 7.30 -21.56 4.15
N ASN A 343 6.35 -21.49 3.22
CA ASN A 343 6.31 -20.48 2.17
C ASN A 343 5.54 -19.20 2.57
N ALA A 344 5.02 -19.13 3.81
CA ALA A 344 4.13 -18.04 4.22
C ALA A 344 4.83 -16.67 4.22
N GLY A 345 6.10 -16.62 4.60
CA GLY A 345 6.91 -15.39 4.55
C GLY A 345 7.05 -14.87 3.13
N GLN A 346 7.34 -15.77 2.18
CA GLN A 346 7.45 -15.43 0.76
C GLN A 346 6.09 -15.01 0.18
N GLN A 347 5.00 -15.64 0.58
CA GLN A 347 3.64 -15.26 0.18
C GLN A 347 3.29 -13.85 0.65
N ALA A 348 3.49 -13.56 1.94
CA ALA A 348 3.27 -12.24 2.52
C ALA A 348 4.14 -11.18 1.82
N ALA A 349 5.43 -11.46 1.61
CA ALA A 349 6.33 -10.58 0.90
C ALA A 349 5.87 -10.33 -0.56
N THR A 350 5.40 -11.36 -1.27
CA THR A 350 4.91 -11.22 -2.64
C THR A 350 3.67 -10.32 -2.73
N PHE A 351 2.76 -10.41 -1.76
CA PHE A 351 1.59 -9.53 -1.73
C PHE A 351 1.95 -8.09 -1.37
N ALA A 352 2.85 -7.90 -0.39
CA ALA A 352 3.36 -6.59 -0.01
C ALA A 352 4.21 -5.94 -1.12
N ASP A 353 4.80 -6.75 -2.00
CA ASP A 353 5.59 -6.33 -3.15
C ASP A 353 4.74 -6.23 -4.43
N SER A 354 3.58 -5.58 -4.33
CA SER A 354 2.69 -5.42 -5.48
C SER A 354 1.94 -4.10 -5.50
N PRO A 355 1.72 -3.48 -6.68
CA PRO A 355 0.86 -2.31 -6.80
C PRO A 355 -0.55 -2.54 -6.24
N ARG A 356 -1.04 -3.78 -6.37
CA ARG A 356 -2.36 -4.17 -5.87
C ARG A 356 -2.41 -4.11 -4.34
N GLY A 357 -1.45 -4.72 -3.64
CA GLY A 357 -1.37 -4.70 -2.18
C GLY A 357 -1.38 -3.28 -1.64
N TRP A 358 -0.53 -2.41 -2.19
CA TRP A 358 -0.50 -0.98 -1.79
C TRP A 358 -1.76 -0.21 -2.16
N THR A 359 -2.48 -0.61 -3.21
CA THR A 359 -3.76 0.01 -3.56
C THR A 359 -4.83 -0.36 -2.53
N ALA A 360 -4.89 -1.63 -2.12
CA ALA A 360 -5.79 -2.09 -1.07
C ALA A 360 -5.47 -1.42 0.28
N GLU A 361 -4.19 -1.39 0.66
CA GLU A 361 -3.75 -0.73 1.90
C GLU A 361 -4.08 0.76 1.90
N ARG A 362 -3.86 1.45 0.77
CA ARG A 362 -4.26 2.86 0.62
C ARG A 362 -5.77 3.06 0.78
N ALA A 363 -6.59 2.15 0.26
CA ALA A 363 -8.05 2.23 0.38
C ALA A 363 -8.49 2.01 1.84
N GLU A 364 -7.91 1.04 2.53
CA GLU A 364 -8.17 0.75 3.95
C GLU A 364 -7.70 1.93 4.83
N GLN A 365 -6.49 2.46 4.62
CA GLN A 365 -5.97 3.62 5.36
C GLN A 365 -6.91 4.82 5.24
N ARG A 366 -7.48 5.08 4.06
CA ARG A 366 -8.41 6.20 3.86
C ARG A 366 -9.72 6.03 4.61
N SER A 367 -10.14 4.79 4.80
CA SER A 367 -11.38 4.43 5.47
C SER A 367 -11.20 4.34 6.99
N LEU A 368 -9.97 4.34 7.50
CA LEU A 368 -9.65 4.13 8.91
C LEU A 368 -10.41 5.06 9.88
N PRO A 369 -10.56 6.38 9.63
CA PRO A 369 -11.36 7.24 10.50
C PRO A 369 -12.85 6.84 10.54
N THR A 370 -13.41 6.47 9.38
CA THR A 370 -14.79 5.96 9.29
C THR A 370 -14.93 4.62 9.99
N THR A 371 -13.95 3.73 9.83
CA THR A 371 -13.87 2.44 10.53
C THR A 371 -13.85 2.63 12.06
N PHE A 372 -13.11 3.62 12.58
CA PHE A 372 -13.11 3.92 14.01
C PHE A 372 -14.48 4.39 14.49
N VAL A 373 -15.13 5.30 13.76
CA VAL A 373 -16.49 5.77 14.08
C VAL A 373 -17.50 4.61 14.06
N GLN A 374 -17.41 3.71 13.07
CA GLN A 374 -18.28 2.52 12.99
C GLN A 374 -18.03 1.57 14.18
N ALA A 375 -16.77 1.37 14.58
CA ALA A 375 -16.43 0.51 15.71
C ALA A 375 -16.85 1.09 17.07
N GLN A 376 -16.99 2.42 17.20
CA GLN A 376 -17.51 3.08 18.42
C GLN A 376 -18.97 2.70 18.72
N ALA A 377 -19.71 2.16 17.76
CA ALA A 377 -21.08 1.70 17.97
C ALA A 377 -21.17 0.51 18.95
N LEU A 378 -20.08 -0.24 19.15
CA LEU A 378 -20.00 -1.26 20.19
C LEU A 378 -19.58 -0.62 21.52
N THR A 379 -20.52 -0.55 22.47
CA THR A 379 -20.26 0.02 23.81
C THR A 379 -20.03 -1.03 24.89
N SER A 380 -20.45 -2.28 24.68
CA SER A 380 -20.21 -3.38 25.61
C SER A 380 -20.32 -4.74 24.91
N LEU A 381 -19.52 -5.69 25.38
CA LEU A 381 -19.58 -7.13 25.10
C LEU A 381 -20.40 -7.90 26.16
N GLY A 382 -20.93 -7.20 27.17
CA GLY A 382 -21.57 -7.83 28.33
C GLY A 382 -20.59 -8.76 29.04
N HIS A 383 -20.97 -10.02 29.19
CA HIS A 383 -20.16 -11.05 29.84
C HIS A 383 -19.38 -11.94 28.85
N ARG A 384 -19.41 -11.62 27.55
CA ARG A 384 -18.71 -12.43 26.54
C ARG A 384 -17.20 -12.40 26.82
N PRO A 385 -16.51 -13.56 26.81
CA PRO A 385 -15.07 -13.63 27.03
C PRO A 385 -14.30 -12.69 26.11
N LEU A 386 -13.39 -11.90 26.69
CA LEU A 386 -12.49 -10.99 25.99
C LEU A 386 -11.04 -11.19 26.47
N VAL A 387 -10.10 -11.30 25.55
CA VAL A 387 -8.67 -11.15 25.87
C VAL A 387 -8.09 -10.01 25.04
N VAL A 388 -7.38 -9.09 25.69
CA VAL A 388 -6.59 -8.04 25.06
C VAL A 388 -5.12 -8.32 25.33
N LEU A 389 -4.33 -8.51 24.28
CA LEU A 389 -2.88 -8.54 24.34
C LEU A 389 -2.34 -7.22 23.77
N THR A 390 -1.38 -6.60 24.44
CA THR A 390 -0.81 -5.32 24.02
C THR A 390 0.70 -5.42 23.91
N ALA A 391 1.25 -4.88 22.83
CA ALA A 391 2.69 -4.81 22.61
C ALA A 391 3.29 -3.74 23.51
N LYS A 392 4.24 -4.10 24.37
CA LYS A 392 4.99 -3.16 25.19
C LYS A 392 5.68 -2.09 24.35
N ALA A 393 6.18 -2.45 23.15
CA ALA A 393 6.81 -1.49 22.25
C ALA A 393 5.88 -0.32 21.89
N ASN A 394 4.59 -0.57 21.67
CA ASN A 394 3.62 0.50 21.39
C ASN A 394 3.21 1.27 22.64
N VAL A 395 3.15 0.63 23.81
CA VAL A 395 2.93 1.33 25.09
C VAL A 395 4.06 2.32 25.35
N ASP A 396 5.30 1.91 25.11
CA ASP A 396 6.48 2.72 25.34
C ASP A 396 6.64 3.83 24.28
N ALA A 397 6.29 3.55 23.02
CA ALA A 397 6.46 4.50 21.91
C ALA A 397 5.29 5.48 21.72
N LYS A 398 4.07 5.12 22.11
CA LYS A 398 2.84 5.86 21.77
C LYS A 398 2.07 6.28 23.03
N PRO A 399 2.21 7.54 23.49
CA PRO A 399 1.45 8.05 24.63
C PRO A 399 -0.05 7.85 24.45
N GLY A 400 -0.66 7.18 25.44
CA GLY A 400 -2.09 6.86 25.45
C GLY A 400 -2.48 5.53 24.80
N TRP A 401 -1.55 4.79 24.18
CA TRP A 401 -1.81 3.45 23.66
C TRP A 401 -2.30 2.50 24.75
N GLY A 402 -1.59 2.40 25.87
CA GLY A 402 -2.00 1.56 27.00
C GLY A 402 -3.39 1.90 27.54
N THR A 403 -3.72 3.20 27.64
CA THR A 403 -5.07 3.64 28.05
C THR A 403 -6.14 3.21 27.05
N ALA A 404 -5.87 3.31 25.75
CA ALA A 404 -6.79 2.85 24.71
C ALA A 404 -7.02 1.33 24.79
N GLN A 405 -6.00 0.55 25.13
CA GLN A 405 -6.12 -0.90 25.33
C GLN A 405 -6.90 -1.26 26.60
N ASN A 406 -6.70 -0.51 27.70
CA ASN A 406 -7.51 -0.67 28.91
C ASN A 406 -9.00 -0.43 28.64
N GLN A 407 -9.32 0.57 27.80
CA GLN A 407 -10.71 0.85 27.39
C GLN A 407 -11.31 -0.31 26.58
N LEU A 408 -10.52 -0.92 25.69
CA LEU A 408 -10.94 -2.12 24.97
C LEU A 408 -11.24 -3.28 25.93
N ALA A 409 -10.37 -3.52 26.91
CA ALA A 409 -10.57 -4.56 27.92
C ALA A 409 -11.85 -4.33 28.73
N ALA A 410 -12.17 -3.07 29.05
CA ALA A 410 -13.37 -2.70 29.79
C ALA A 410 -14.69 -2.92 29.02
N LEU A 411 -14.66 -3.29 27.74
CA LEU A 411 -15.87 -3.62 26.99
C LEU A 411 -16.59 -4.86 27.56
N SER A 412 -15.86 -5.77 28.22
CA SER A 412 -16.43 -6.98 28.82
C SER A 412 -16.23 -7.02 30.33
N THR A 413 -17.22 -7.55 31.06
CA THR A 413 -17.05 -7.90 32.48
C THR A 413 -16.24 -9.19 32.67
N ASN A 414 -16.03 -9.96 31.59
CA ASN A 414 -15.25 -11.18 31.56
C ASN A 414 -14.01 -11.00 30.66
N SER A 415 -13.07 -10.18 31.12
CA SER A 415 -11.90 -9.77 30.32
C SER A 415 -10.57 -10.05 31.01
N ARG A 416 -9.53 -10.35 30.23
CA ARG A 416 -8.12 -10.22 30.64
C ARG A 416 -7.40 -9.22 29.73
N HIS A 417 -6.57 -8.36 30.32
CA HIS A 417 -5.63 -7.51 29.59
C HIS A 417 -4.20 -7.80 30.04
N THR A 418 -3.32 -8.05 29.07
CA THR A 418 -1.90 -8.34 29.30
C THR A 418 -1.03 -7.47 28.39
N VAL A 419 -0.03 -6.82 28.97
CA VAL A 419 1.03 -6.15 28.21
C VAL A 419 2.21 -7.12 28.12
N ALA A 420 2.58 -7.50 26.89
CA ALA A 420 3.67 -8.44 26.61
C ALA A 420 4.90 -7.69 26.10
N ASP A 421 6.09 -8.15 26.48
CA ASP A 421 7.36 -7.65 25.96
C ASP A 421 7.56 -8.11 24.50
N MET A 422 6.90 -7.40 23.58
CA MET A 422 6.76 -7.74 22.18
C MET A 422 6.63 -6.46 21.36
N ASP A 423 7.03 -6.51 20.09
CA ASP A 423 6.66 -5.50 19.10
C ASP A 423 5.24 -5.74 18.54
N HIS A 424 4.79 -4.84 17.67
CA HIS A 424 3.43 -4.89 17.13
C HIS A 424 3.15 -6.20 16.37
N VAL A 425 4.03 -6.56 15.43
CA VAL A 425 3.85 -7.74 14.55
C VAL A 425 4.28 -9.05 15.20
N GLY A 426 4.98 -9.00 16.33
CA GLY A 426 5.51 -10.15 17.03
C GLY A 426 4.43 -11.11 17.53
N PHE A 427 3.21 -10.63 17.78
CA PHE A 427 2.05 -11.50 18.08
C PHE A 427 1.70 -12.48 16.95
N LEU A 428 2.19 -12.25 15.74
CA LEU A 428 2.02 -13.11 14.56
C LEU A 428 3.34 -13.77 14.15
N HIS A 429 4.41 -12.98 14.09
CA HIS A 429 5.66 -13.37 13.45
C HIS A 429 6.66 -14.01 14.42
N ASP A 430 6.71 -13.58 15.68
CA ASP A 430 7.62 -14.16 16.69
C ASP A 430 7.01 -15.48 17.22
N PRO A 431 7.77 -16.59 17.28
CA PRO A 431 7.31 -17.82 17.93
C PRO A 431 6.71 -17.63 19.33
N ALA A 432 7.31 -16.80 20.19
CA ALA A 432 6.84 -16.54 21.54
C ALA A 432 5.55 -15.69 21.53
N GLY A 433 5.49 -14.65 20.70
CA GLY A 433 4.30 -13.82 20.56
C GLY A 433 3.11 -14.58 19.96
N ALA A 434 3.36 -15.41 18.94
CA ALA A 434 2.35 -16.29 18.37
C ALA A 434 1.80 -17.30 19.40
N ALA A 435 2.65 -17.82 20.30
CA ALA A 435 2.21 -18.70 21.38
C ALA A 435 1.28 -17.97 22.38
N LEU A 436 1.54 -16.69 22.68
CA LEU A 436 0.63 -15.85 23.47
C LEU A 436 -0.72 -15.67 22.78
N SER A 437 -0.71 -15.38 21.47
CA SER A 437 -1.94 -15.26 20.65
C SER A 437 -2.76 -16.55 20.67
N VAL A 438 -2.12 -17.71 20.50
CA VAL A 438 -2.78 -19.03 20.56
C VAL A 438 -3.38 -19.29 21.95
N THR A 439 -2.65 -18.94 23.02
CA THR A 439 -3.14 -19.08 24.40
C THR A 439 -4.36 -18.20 24.64
N ALA A 440 -4.34 -16.94 24.19
CA ALA A 440 -5.48 -16.04 24.28
C ALA A 440 -6.71 -16.57 23.54
N ILE A 441 -6.53 -17.12 22.33
CA ILE A 441 -7.60 -17.78 21.57
C ILE A 441 -8.16 -18.97 22.36
N HIS A 442 -7.30 -19.84 22.87
CA HIS A 442 -7.72 -21.02 23.64
C HIS A 442 -8.50 -20.64 24.90
N ASP A 443 -8.06 -19.60 25.62
CA ASP A 443 -8.71 -19.11 26.84
C ASP A 443 -10.13 -18.59 26.53
N VAL A 444 -10.29 -17.79 25.48
CA VAL A 444 -11.60 -17.27 25.04
C VAL A 444 -12.52 -18.39 24.57
N VAL A 445 -12.00 -19.33 23.77
CA VAL A 445 -12.77 -20.50 23.31
C VAL A 445 -13.22 -21.36 24.48
N THR A 446 -12.34 -21.61 25.45
CA THR A 446 -12.66 -22.40 26.65
C THR A 446 -13.72 -21.70 27.48
N ALA A 447 -13.53 -20.42 27.78
CA ALA A 447 -14.50 -19.61 28.53
C ALA A 447 -15.87 -19.58 27.84
N ALA A 448 -15.91 -19.48 26.51
CA ALA A 448 -17.15 -19.52 25.73
C ALA A 448 -17.85 -20.88 25.78
N ARG A 449 -17.11 -21.99 25.81
CA ARG A 449 -17.65 -23.36 25.92
C ARG A 449 -18.19 -23.67 27.32
N THR A 450 -17.47 -23.24 28.35
CA THR A 450 -17.78 -23.60 29.74
C THR A 450 -18.62 -22.55 30.47
N ASN A 451 -18.83 -21.39 29.85
CA ASN A 451 -19.46 -20.22 30.48
C ASN A 451 -18.73 -19.80 31.77
N GLN A 452 -17.41 -19.94 31.80
CA GLN A 452 -16.54 -19.56 32.91
C GLN A 452 -15.81 -18.24 32.63
N ALA A 453 -15.21 -17.68 33.68
CA ALA A 453 -14.35 -16.51 33.55
C ALA A 453 -13.07 -16.84 32.75
N VAL A 454 -12.61 -15.88 31.95
CA VAL A 454 -11.30 -15.91 31.30
C VAL A 454 -10.22 -16.01 32.39
N PRO A 455 -9.23 -16.91 32.27
CA PRO A 455 -8.16 -17.02 33.25
C PRO A 455 -7.40 -15.71 33.44
N THR A 456 -7.06 -15.35 34.68
CA THR A 456 -6.37 -14.09 35.03
C THR A 456 -4.83 -14.17 35.01
N ARG A 457 -4.28 -15.23 34.42
CA ARG A 457 -2.85 -15.58 34.53
C ARG A 457 -1.91 -14.58 33.88
#